data_AF-A0A6P0XP90-F1
#
_entry.id   AF-A0A6P0XP90-F1
#
_cell.length_a   1.000
_cell.length_b   1.000
_cell.length_c   1.000
_cell.angle_alpha   90.00
_cell.angle_beta   90.00
_cell.angle_gamma   90.00
#
_symmetry.space_group_name_H-M   'P 1'
#
loop_
_entity.id
_entity.type
_entity.pdbx_description
1 polymer ?
#
loop_
_entity_poly.entity_id
_entity_poly.type
_entity_poly.pdbx_seq_one_letter_code
_entity_poly.pdbx_strand_id
1 'polypeptide(L)'
;MSFTFKQGLFQFDFTDHHAILGVSLDAEFGEVRKRYMRVARRLHPDTSTFESETDKEFANELLSKLVSPAYNKFSKEGDRAELFVIIKNLSNTVAKQRSQIKFTTDGAKKIAKAGDYQNVYKEALKELSDREYESIDKTLDIIGEISELNLAYLLRKNGSGVVKPPPPTPPKPAVNQEKPITKKPSTKNPLVEQACNRAKILISNKNYVKAISELKGALKFEENDSLCHALLGFCYFQQKQGTMAKIEVKKALSLNPEEQKALEVKKLLEQAATGKKKPSKSKDKKETKPDKSGGLFGGIFGGKKK
;
A
#
# COMPACT_ATOMS: atom_id res chain seq x y z
N MET A 1 -7.60 8.71 21.19
CA MET A 1 -8.63 9.35 20.35
C MET A 1 -8.45 8.95 18.90
N SER A 2 -9.50 9.08 18.08
CA SER A 2 -9.43 9.01 16.62
C SER A 2 -9.61 10.42 16.05
N PHE A 3 -8.65 10.91 15.27
CA PHE A 3 -8.76 12.19 14.58
C PHE A 3 -9.66 12.03 13.35
N THR A 4 -10.64 12.92 13.20
CA THR A 4 -11.59 12.86 12.07
C THR A 4 -11.41 14.09 11.20
N PHE A 5 -11.17 13.87 9.91
CA PHE A 5 -11.05 14.92 8.91
C PHE A 5 -12.14 14.74 7.86
N LYS A 6 -12.79 15.82 7.44
CA LYS A 6 -13.90 15.79 6.45
C LYS A 6 -13.68 16.70 5.25
N GLN A 7 -12.47 17.23 5.09
CA GLN A 7 -12.13 18.26 4.12
C GLN A 7 -10.98 17.79 3.22
N GLY A 8 -10.91 18.32 1.99
CA GLY A 8 -9.79 18.08 1.09
C GLY A 8 -9.65 16.61 0.66
N LEU A 9 -8.41 16.12 0.61
CA LEU A 9 -8.11 14.75 0.17
C LEU A 9 -8.61 13.69 1.14
N PHE A 10 -8.90 14.02 2.40
CA PHE A 10 -9.48 13.09 3.37
C PHE A 10 -10.88 12.57 2.99
N GLN A 11 -11.55 13.19 2.02
CA GLN A 11 -12.85 12.73 1.51
C GLN A 11 -12.76 11.48 0.60
N PHE A 12 -11.56 11.05 0.22
CA PHE A 12 -11.33 10.03 -0.82
C PHE A 12 -10.73 8.71 -0.30
N ASP A 13 -11.09 8.29 0.93
CA ASP A 13 -10.48 7.11 1.60
C ASP A 13 -8.94 7.16 1.57
N PHE A 14 -8.41 8.35 1.87
CA PHE A 14 -6.99 8.66 1.80
C PHE A 14 -6.55 9.48 3.00
N THR A 15 -5.43 9.11 3.60
CA THR A 15 -4.81 9.89 4.67
C THR A 15 -3.78 10.84 4.08
N ASP A 16 -4.07 12.14 4.13
CA ASP A 16 -3.17 13.17 3.60
C ASP A 16 -1.99 13.44 4.55
N HIS A 17 -0.96 12.60 4.44
CA HIS A 17 0.27 12.73 5.22
C HIS A 17 1.06 14.01 4.92
N HIS A 18 0.83 14.64 3.76
CA HIS A 18 1.45 15.92 3.43
C HIS A 18 0.76 17.05 4.18
N ALA A 19 -0.58 17.02 4.26
CA ALA A 19 -1.34 17.97 5.06
C ALA A 19 -1.04 17.86 6.55
N ILE A 20 -0.94 16.64 7.10
CA ILE A 20 -0.57 16.42 8.52
C ILE A 20 0.80 17.01 8.86
N LEU A 21 1.74 17.02 7.92
CA LEU A 21 3.07 17.57 8.15
C LEU A 21 3.19 19.04 7.70
N GLY A 22 2.17 19.60 7.04
CA GLY A 22 2.25 20.92 6.42
C GLY A 22 3.32 21.04 5.35
N VAL A 23 3.45 20.04 4.48
CA VAL A 23 4.42 20.00 3.38
C VAL A 23 3.75 19.90 2.01
N SER A 24 4.47 20.31 0.98
CA SER A 24 3.98 20.25 -0.41
C SER A 24 3.84 18.81 -0.88
N LEU A 25 2.86 18.52 -1.76
CA LEU A 25 2.75 17.24 -2.46
C LEU A 25 3.97 16.92 -3.35
N ASP A 26 4.79 17.93 -3.65
CA ASP A 26 6.06 17.82 -4.38
C ASP A 26 7.29 17.96 -3.46
N ALA A 27 7.10 17.94 -2.14
CA ALA A 27 8.19 18.12 -1.19
C ALA A 27 9.23 17.01 -1.26
N GLU A 28 10.50 17.38 -1.25
CA GLU A 28 11.59 16.42 -1.16
C GLU A 28 11.71 15.88 0.28
N PHE A 29 12.26 14.68 0.44
CA PHE A 29 12.37 14.06 1.76
C PHE A 29 13.15 14.92 2.77
N GLY A 30 14.16 15.68 2.31
CA GLY A 30 14.88 16.62 3.17
C GLY A 30 13.98 17.70 3.77
N GLU A 31 13.05 18.23 2.98
CA GLU A 31 12.05 19.22 3.41
C GLU A 31 11.06 18.58 4.40
N VAL A 32 10.57 17.37 4.09
CA VAL A 32 9.68 16.60 4.96
C VAL A 32 10.32 16.35 6.33
N ARG A 33 11.58 15.91 6.35
CA ARG A 33 12.33 15.68 7.58
C ARG A 33 12.51 16.98 8.37
N LYS A 34 12.91 18.07 7.71
CA LYS A 34 13.11 19.36 8.37
C LYS A 34 11.81 19.86 9.02
N ARG A 35 10.69 19.73 8.31
CA ARG A 35 9.38 20.12 8.81
C ARG A 35 8.93 19.23 9.98
N TYR A 36 9.06 17.91 9.86
CA TYR A 36 8.76 16.98 10.96
C TYR A 36 9.53 17.33 12.23
N MET A 37 10.84 17.60 12.15
CA MET A 37 11.64 17.96 13.33
C MET A 37 11.15 19.24 14.02
N ARG A 38 10.66 20.23 13.26
CA ARG A 38 10.07 21.46 13.82
C ARG A 38 8.76 21.15 14.54
N VAL A 39 7.86 20.42 13.89
CA VAL A 39 6.56 20.03 14.47
C VAL A 39 6.74 19.16 15.70
N ALA A 40 7.62 18.16 15.63
CA ALA A 40 7.92 17.26 16.74
C ALA A 40 8.42 18.03 17.97
N ARG A 41 9.34 18.98 17.80
CA ARG A 41 9.80 19.85 18.90
C ARG A 41 8.65 20.66 19.51
N ARG A 42 7.73 21.17 18.70
CA ARG A 42 6.58 21.95 19.19
C ARG A 42 5.62 21.10 20.02
N LEU A 43 5.42 19.84 19.64
CA LEU A 43 4.43 18.95 20.26
C LEU A 43 5.00 18.03 21.36
N HIS A 44 6.32 17.89 21.45
CA HIS A 44 6.95 16.97 22.40
C HIS A 44 6.76 17.47 23.86
N PRO A 45 6.43 16.58 24.81
CA PRO A 45 6.14 16.98 26.20
C PRO A 45 7.26 17.81 26.84
N ASP A 46 8.52 17.44 26.61
CA ASP A 46 9.68 18.11 27.22
C ASP A 46 10.02 19.48 26.60
N THR A 47 9.53 19.78 25.40
CA THR A 47 9.93 21.01 24.67
C THR A 47 8.77 21.88 24.21
N SER A 48 7.52 21.46 24.50
CA SER A 48 6.34 22.23 24.10
C SER A 48 6.25 23.54 24.89
N THR A 49 5.65 24.55 24.27
CA THR A 49 5.40 25.86 24.88
C THR A 49 3.94 26.03 25.33
N PHE A 50 3.14 24.96 25.32
CA PHE A 50 1.75 25.02 25.76
C PHE A 50 1.69 25.11 27.28
N GLU A 51 0.92 26.05 27.80
CA GLU A 51 0.83 26.30 29.25
C GLU A 51 -0.14 25.32 29.93
N SER A 52 -1.27 25.01 29.28
CA SER A 52 -2.29 24.11 29.82
C SER A 52 -1.84 22.65 29.76
N GLU A 53 -2.08 21.90 30.84
CA GLU A 53 -1.77 20.47 30.88
C GLU A 53 -2.62 19.66 29.89
N THR A 54 -3.88 20.08 29.68
CA THR A 54 -4.76 19.47 28.65
C THR A 54 -4.18 19.63 27.25
N ASP A 55 -3.58 20.78 26.97
CA ASP A 55 -3.03 21.09 25.67
C ASP A 55 -1.74 20.33 25.43
N LYS A 56 -0.91 20.14 26.47
CA LYS A 56 0.28 19.29 26.41
C LYS A 56 -0.07 17.82 26.19
N GLU A 57 -1.07 17.31 26.89
CA GLU A 57 -1.56 15.94 26.69
C GLU A 57 -2.06 15.74 25.26
N PHE A 58 -2.87 16.68 24.76
CA PHE A 58 -3.37 16.61 23.39
C PHE A 58 -2.26 16.80 22.34
N ALA A 59 -1.26 17.65 22.60
CA ALA A 59 -0.07 17.78 21.76
C ALA A 59 0.73 16.47 21.69
N ASN A 60 0.90 15.78 22.81
CA ASN A 60 1.55 14.48 22.85
C ASN A 60 0.73 13.41 22.10
N GLU A 61 -0.61 13.45 22.20
CA GLU A 61 -1.48 12.58 21.38
C GLU A 61 -1.31 12.86 19.88
N LEU A 62 -1.31 14.12 19.45
CA LEU A 62 -1.08 14.51 18.06
C LEU A 62 0.29 14.02 17.57
N LEU A 63 1.35 14.20 18.37
CA LEU A 63 2.69 13.76 18.00
C LEU A 63 2.77 12.24 17.80
N SER A 64 2.24 11.47 18.75
CA SER A 64 2.38 10.02 18.80
C SER A 64 1.40 9.30 17.85
N LYS A 65 0.17 9.79 17.71
CA LYS A 65 -0.92 9.11 16.99
C LYS A 65 -1.20 9.70 15.60
N LEU A 66 -0.70 10.90 15.27
CA LEU A 66 -0.94 11.55 13.98
C LEU A 66 0.36 11.90 13.23
N VAL A 67 1.21 12.74 13.83
CA VAL A 67 2.39 13.33 13.16
C VAL A 67 3.48 12.29 12.91
N SER A 68 3.87 11.51 13.92
CA SER A 68 4.92 10.50 13.77
C SER A 68 4.51 9.37 12.81
N PRO A 69 3.28 8.83 12.87
CA PRO A 69 2.78 7.91 11.84
C PRO A 69 2.79 8.49 10.42
N ALA A 70 2.45 9.77 10.25
CA ALA A 70 2.53 10.42 8.94
C ALA A 70 3.97 10.53 8.44
N TYR A 71 4.92 10.96 9.28
CA TYR A 71 6.34 11.02 8.91
C TYR A 71 6.92 9.64 8.55
N ASN A 72 6.49 8.58 9.25
CA ASN A 72 6.95 7.23 8.96
C ASN A 72 6.64 6.77 7.53
N LYS A 73 5.58 7.31 6.90
CA LYS A 73 5.29 7.06 5.48
C LYS A 73 6.31 7.66 4.52
N PHE A 74 7.10 8.62 5.00
CA PHE A 74 8.18 9.25 4.23
C PHE A 74 9.58 8.72 4.58
N SER A 75 9.75 8.10 5.75
CA SER A 75 11.08 7.72 6.23
C SER A 75 11.72 6.58 5.44
N LYS A 76 10.90 5.66 4.90
CA LYS A 76 11.35 4.54 4.07
C LYS A 76 11.08 4.81 2.61
N GLU A 77 12.06 4.49 1.76
CA GLU A 77 11.94 4.67 0.31
C GLU A 77 10.79 3.88 -0.30
N GLY A 78 10.57 2.65 0.16
CA GLY A 78 9.44 1.82 -0.29
C GLY A 78 8.07 2.43 0.02
N ASP A 79 7.92 3.01 1.22
CA ASP A 79 6.67 3.64 1.66
C ASP A 79 6.42 4.95 0.91
N ARG A 80 7.48 5.74 0.66
CA ARG A 80 7.41 6.94 -0.20
C ARG A 80 6.96 6.59 -1.62
N ALA A 81 7.55 5.55 -2.21
CA ALA A 81 7.20 5.12 -3.56
C ALA A 81 5.73 4.65 -3.63
N GLU A 82 5.25 3.98 -2.58
CA GLU A 82 3.85 3.60 -2.47
C GLU A 82 2.94 4.83 -2.35
N LEU A 83 3.27 5.78 -1.48
CA LEU A 83 2.51 7.02 -1.31
C LEU A 83 2.42 7.81 -2.62
N PHE A 84 3.51 7.87 -3.39
CA PHE A 84 3.52 8.49 -4.71
C PHE A 84 2.53 7.82 -5.69
N VAL A 85 2.48 6.49 -5.71
CA VAL A 85 1.54 5.75 -6.56
C VAL A 85 0.10 5.99 -6.13
N ILE A 86 -0.17 6.01 -4.82
CA ILE A 86 -1.50 6.30 -4.26
C ILE A 86 -1.94 7.71 -4.68
N ILE A 87 -1.09 8.72 -4.51
CA ILE A 87 -1.39 10.11 -4.89
C ILE A 87 -1.62 10.23 -6.39
N LYS A 88 -0.83 9.53 -7.22
CA LYS A 88 -1.05 9.51 -8.68
C LYS A 88 -2.42 8.93 -9.04
N ASN A 89 -2.83 7.84 -8.41
CA ASN A 89 -4.14 7.24 -8.63
C ASN A 89 -5.27 8.14 -8.13
N LEU A 90 -5.11 8.70 -6.93
CA LEU A 90 -6.04 9.66 -6.34
C LEU A 90 -6.23 10.87 -7.24
N SER A 91 -5.14 11.41 -7.80
CA SER A 91 -5.17 12.51 -8.76
C SER A 91 -6.08 12.20 -9.95
N ASN A 92 -6.00 10.99 -10.51
CA ASN A 92 -6.87 10.55 -11.60
C ASN A 92 -8.35 10.44 -11.17
N THR A 93 -8.62 9.92 -9.98
CA THR A 93 -9.98 9.80 -9.42
C THR A 93 -10.60 11.18 -9.23
N VAL A 94 -9.87 12.08 -8.59
CA VAL A 94 -10.24 13.47 -8.33
C VAL A 94 -10.52 14.22 -9.65
N ALA A 95 -9.69 14.01 -10.68
CA ALA A 95 -9.90 14.62 -11.99
C ALA A 95 -11.22 14.18 -12.66
N LYS A 96 -11.61 12.91 -12.50
CA LYS A 96 -12.90 12.40 -13.02
C LYS A 96 -14.10 12.97 -12.28
N GLN A 97 -13.94 13.30 -11.00
CA GLN A 97 -15.01 13.84 -10.14
C GLN A 97 -14.96 15.37 -10.03
N ARG A 98 -14.20 16.05 -10.89
CA ARG A 98 -13.95 17.51 -10.81
C ARG A 98 -15.21 18.35 -10.69
N SER A 99 -16.31 17.98 -11.36
CA SER A 99 -17.58 18.72 -11.31
C SER A 99 -18.32 18.60 -9.98
N GLN A 100 -18.02 17.56 -9.19
CA GLN A 100 -18.65 17.30 -7.89
C GLN A 100 -17.88 17.95 -6.73
N ILE A 101 -16.62 18.34 -6.97
CA ILE A 101 -15.75 18.91 -5.94
C ILE A 101 -16.09 20.39 -5.73
N LYS A 102 -16.36 20.74 -4.47
CA LYS A 102 -16.62 22.11 -4.03
C LYS A 102 -15.56 22.53 -3.02
N PHE A 103 -14.93 23.68 -3.26
CA PHE A 103 -13.96 24.26 -2.34
C PHE A 103 -14.62 25.21 -1.35
N THR A 104 -14.31 25.01 -0.08
CA THR A 104 -14.84 25.78 1.05
C THR A 104 -13.90 26.92 1.42
N THR A 105 -12.59 26.69 1.45
CA THR A 105 -11.57 27.71 1.78
C THR A 105 -11.26 28.64 0.62
N ASP A 106 -10.89 29.87 0.96
CA ASP A 106 -10.49 30.88 -0.03
C ASP A 106 -9.15 30.55 -0.70
N GLY A 107 -8.22 29.93 0.05
CA GLY A 107 -6.96 29.44 -0.51
C GLY A 107 -7.19 28.42 -1.62
N ALA A 108 -8.03 27.41 -1.39
CA ALA A 108 -8.33 26.39 -2.40
C ALA A 108 -9.07 26.98 -3.61
N LYS A 109 -10.03 27.89 -3.39
CA LYS A 109 -10.72 28.61 -4.47
C LYS A 109 -9.75 29.45 -5.31
N LYS A 110 -8.77 30.12 -4.69
CA LYS A 110 -7.73 30.88 -5.38
C LYS A 110 -6.87 29.98 -6.25
N ILE A 111 -6.34 28.87 -5.71
CA ILE A 111 -5.55 27.89 -6.46
C ILE A 111 -6.35 27.33 -7.65
N ALA A 112 -7.64 27.01 -7.43
CA ALA A 112 -8.50 26.46 -8.48
C ALA A 112 -8.67 27.41 -9.69
N LYS A 113 -8.60 28.73 -9.47
CA LYS A 113 -8.82 29.76 -10.50
C LYS A 113 -7.53 30.42 -11.03
N ALA A 114 -6.45 30.45 -10.26
CA ALA A 114 -5.23 31.18 -10.59
C ALA A 114 -4.53 30.64 -11.86
N GLY A 115 -3.96 31.51 -12.69
CA GLY A 115 -3.08 31.09 -13.79
C GLY A 115 -1.81 30.44 -13.25
N ASP A 116 -1.14 31.13 -12.34
CA ASP A 116 0.04 30.67 -11.61
C ASP A 116 -0.34 29.93 -10.32
N TYR A 117 -1.02 28.79 -10.48
CA TYR A 117 -1.52 28.02 -9.34
C TYR A 117 -0.41 27.41 -8.47
N GLN A 118 0.82 27.24 -9.00
CA GLN A 118 1.95 26.65 -8.27
C GLN A 118 2.47 27.62 -7.21
N ASN A 119 2.72 28.88 -7.56
CA ASN A 119 3.17 29.88 -6.59
C ASN A 119 2.08 30.20 -5.57
N VAL A 120 0.83 30.35 -6.02
CA VAL A 120 -0.32 30.56 -5.11
C VAL A 120 -0.46 29.41 -4.10
N TYR A 121 -0.27 28.16 -4.54
CA TYR A 121 -0.25 27.01 -3.64
C TYR A 121 0.89 27.07 -2.64
N LYS A 122 2.12 27.36 -3.10
CA LYS A 122 3.30 27.44 -2.24
C LYS A 122 3.15 28.51 -1.15
N GLU A 123 2.64 29.69 -1.51
CA GLU A 123 2.39 30.79 -0.57
C GLU A 123 1.32 30.43 0.46
N ALA A 124 0.16 29.93 0.00
CA ALA A 124 -0.94 29.54 0.89
C ALA A 124 -0.55 28.40 1.83
N LEU A 125 0.18 27.39 1.32
CA LEU A 125 0.70 26.30 2.14
C LEU A 125 1.70 26.81 3.18
N LYS A 126 2.59 27.75 2.81
CA LYS A 126 3.54 28.33 3.76
C LYS A 126 2.81 29.05 4.89
N GLU A 127 1.80 29.86 4.57
CA GLU A 127 1.01 30.58 5.57
C GLU A 127 0.30 29.63 6.54
N LEU A 128 -0.33 28.56 6.04
CA LEU A 128 -1.01 27.57 6.88
C LEU A 128 -0.01 26.76 7.70
N SER A 129 1.09 26.29 7.11
CA SER A 129 2.10 25.48 7.82
C SER A 129 2.88 26.27 8.87
N ASP A 130 3.01 27.60 8.73
CA ASP A 130 3.57 28.47 9.78
C ASP A 130 2.62 28.61 10.99
N ARG A 131 1.30 28.42 10.81
CA ARG A 131 0.28 28.44 11.88
C ARG A 131 -0.09 27.04 12.40
N GLU A 132 0.14 26.01 11.60
CA GLU A 132 -0.13 24.62 11.92
C GLU A 132 0.67 24.21 13.16
N TYR A 133 -0.02 23.71 14.19
CA TYR A 133 0.50 23.37 15.53
C TYR A 133 0.91 24.55 16.43
N GLU A 134 0.64 25.80 16.04
CA GLU A 134 0.83 26.95 16.94
C GLU A 134 -0.28 27.04 18.00
N SER A 135 -1.51 26.72 17.61
CA SER A 135 -2.69 26.64 18.49
C SER A 135 -3.29 25.24 18.39
N ILE A 136 -3.46 24.59 19.55
CA ILE A 136 -3.88 23.19 19.60
C ILE A 136 -5.30 23.01 19.06
N ASP A 137 -6.21 23.93 19.41
CA ASP A 137 -7.62 23.89 19.00
C ASP A 137 -7.80 24.06 17.49
N LYS A 138 -6.90 24.82 16.85
CA LYS A 138 -6.96 25.08 15.39
C LYS A 138 -6.23 24.04 14.57
N THR A 139 -5.50 23.12 15.20
CA THR A 139 -4.59 22.21 14.49
C THR A 139 -5.32 21.33 13.48
N LEU A 140 -6.43 20.71 13.88
CA LEU A 140 -7.18 19.81 12.99
C LEU A 140 -7.83 20.55 11.82
N ASP A 141 -8.32 21.76 12.08
CA ASP A 141 -8.91 22.63 11.04
C ASP A 141 -7.85 23.03 10.01
N ILE A 142 -6.67 23.49 10.46
CA ILE A 142 -5.58 23.87 9.57
C ILE A 142 -5.11 22.67 8.72
N ILE A 143 -5.02 21.46 9.29
CA ILE A 143 -4.71 20.23 8.52
C ILE A 143 -5.78 19.99 7.44
N GLY A 144 -7.06 20.19 7.77
CA GLY A 144 -8.16 20.12 6.82
C GLY A 144 -8.04 21.14 5.68
N GLU A 145 -7.70 22.39 6.01
CA GLU A 145 -7.47 23.46 5.03
C GLU A 145 -6.30 23.15 4.10
N ILE A 146 -5.17 22.68 4.66
CA ILE A 146 -3.99 22.27 3.86
C ILE A 146 -4.37 21.12 2.92
N SER A 147 -5.16 20.15 3.39
CA SER A 147 -5.61 19.05 2.54
C SER A 147 -6.54 19.53 1.42
N GLU A 148 -7.32 20.59 1.65
CA GLU A 148 -8.12 21.22 0.59
C GLU A 148 -7.25 21.98 -0.43
N LEU A 149 -6.16 22.62 0.02
CA LEU A 149 -5.15 23.20 -0.89
C LEU A 149 -4.51 22.10 -1.75
N ASN A 150 -4.16 20.96 -1.15
CA ASN A 150 -3.59 19.81 -1.85
C ASN A 150 -4.56 19.26 -2.92
N LEU A 151 -5.85 19.19 -2.60
CA LEU A 151 -6.90 18.80 -3.55
C LEU A 151 -7.00 19.77 -4.73
N ALA A 152 -7.02 21.07 -4.47
CA ALA A 152 -7.03 22.09 -5.51
C ALA A 152 -5.79 22.03 -6.40
N TYR A 153 -4.62 21.83 -5.78
CA TYR A 153 -3.34 21.69 -6.48
C TYR A 153 -3.32 20.47 -7.40
N LEU A 154 -3.77 19.30 -6.93
CA LEU A 154 -3.85 18.08 -7.76
C LEU A 154 -4.76 18.25 -8.97
N LEU A 155 -5.92 18.89 -8.80
CA LEU A 155 -6.85 19.18 -9.89
C LEU A 155 -6.22 20.08 -10.98
N ARG A 156 -5.43 21.07 -10.58
CA ARG A 156 -4.72 21.95 -11.51
C ARG A 156 -3.54 21.26 -12.17
N LYS A 157 -2.77 20.46 -11.43
CA LYS A 157 -1.63 19.70 -11.95
C LYS A 157 -2.05 18.71 -13.06
N ASN A 158 -3.18 18.04 -12.91
CA ASN A 158 -3.71 17.17 -13.96
C ASN A 158 -4.27 17.91 -15.17
N GLY A 159 -4.83 19.11 -14.99
CA GLY A 159 -5.33 19.94 -16.09
C GLY A 159 -4.23 20.62 -16.93
N SER A 160 -2.99 20.65 -16.44
CA SER A 160 -1.85 21.32 -17.07
C SER A 160 -1.02 20.36 -17.94
N GLY A 161 -1.34 19.06 -17.94
CA GLY A 161 -0.83 18.12 -18.92
C GLY A 161 -1.42 18.45 -20.27
N VAL A 162 -0.57 18.88 -21.22
CA VAL A 162 -0.89 18.97 -22.64
C VAL A 162 -1.71 17.73 -23.01
N VAL A 163 -2.99 17.94 -23.31
CA VAL A 163 -3.87 16.91 -23.86
C VAL A 163 -3.27 16.58 -25.22
N LYS A 164 -2.43 15.55 -25.28
CA LYS A 164 -2.14 14.91 -26.56
C LYS A 164 -3.48 14.30 -26.99
N PRO A 165 -4.07 14.72 -28.11
CA PRO A 165 -5.31 14.10 -28.58
C PRO A 165 -5.06 12.59 -28.72
N PRO A 166 -6.03 11.74 -28.36
CA PRO A 166 -5.97 10.36 -28.79
C PRO A 166 -5.82 10.36 -30.33
N PRO A 167 -4.93 9.53 -30.92
CA PRO A 167 -4.83 9.45 -32.36
C PRO A 167 -6.22 9.07 -32.93
N PRO A 168 -6.62 9.65 -34.08
CA PRO A 168 -7.92 9.39 -34.65
C PRO A 168 -8.05 7.89 -34.93
N THR A 169 -9.04 7.26 -34.30
CA THR A 169 -9.45 5.89 -34.62
C THR A 169 -9.82 5.82 -36.11
N PRO A 170 -9.21 4.93 -36.91
CA PRO A 170 -9.67 4.69 -38.27
C PRO A 170 -11.09 4.09 -38.25
N PRO A 171 -11.91 4.36 -39.28
CA PRO A 171 -13.30 3.94 -39.31
C PRO A 171 -13.38 2.42 -39.39
N LYS A 172 -14.22 1.84 -38.53
CA LYS A 172 -14.59 0.41 -38.54
C LYS A 172 -15.09 -0.02 -39.92
N PRO A 173 -14.55 -1.09 -40.51
CA PRO A 173 -15.32 -1.89 -41.45
C PRO A 173 -16.33 -2.73 -40.67
N ALA A 174 -17.59 -2.64 -41.06
CA ALA A 174 -18.55 -3.69 -40.78
C ALA A 174 -18.07 -4.98 -41.46
N VAL A 175 -18.20 -6.13 -40.80
CA VAL A 175 -18.77 -7.38 -41.35
C VAL A 175 -18.67 -8.53 -40.34
N ASN A 176 -19.81 -9.21 -40.26
CA ASN A 176 -20.13 -10.57 -39.83
C ASN A 176 -19.80 -11.08 -38.43
N GLN A 177 -20.91 -11.23 -37.71
CA GLN A 177 -21.14 -12.23 -36.69
C GLN A 177 -20.93 -13.63 -37.29
N GLU A 178 -19.96 -14.37 -36.76
CA GLU A 178 -20.06 -15.82 -36.63
C GLU A 178 -19.82 -16.16 -35.15
N LYS A 179 -20.87 -16.66 -34.51
CA LYS A 179 -20.75 -17.59 -33.37
C LYS A 179 -20.58 -18.99 -33.99
N PRO A 180 -19.80 -19.91 -33.41
CA PRO A 180 -20.07 -20.44 -32.06
C PRO A 180 -18.75 -20.73 -31.27
N ILE A 181 -18.67 -20.97 -29.97
CA ILE A 181 -19.32 -21.96 -29.10
C ILE A 181 -19.12 -21.50 -27.64
N THR A 182 -20.13 -21.80 -26.84
CA THR A 182 -20.30 -21.65 -25.38
C THR A 182 -19.07 -21.84 -24.48
N LYS A 183 -18.77 -20.83 -23.65
CA LYS A 183 -18.54 -20.99 -22.19
C LYS A 183 -19.32 -19.89 -21.44
N LYS A 184 -19.95 -20.29 -20.33
CA LYS A 184 -20.96 -19.56 -19.55
C LYS A 184 -20.53 -18.12 -19.19
N PRO A 185 -21.48 -17.17 -19.10
CA PRO A 185 -21.18 -15.84 -18.58
C PRO A 185 -21.00 -15.94 -17.07
N SER A 186 -19.75 -15.93 -16.57
CA SER A 186 -19.51 -15.64 -15.16
C SER A 186 -19.44 -14.14 -15.01
N THR A 187 -20.40 -13.57 -14.29
CA THR A 187 -20.37 -12.23 -13.72
C THR A 187 -19.16 -12.12 -12.78
N LYS A 188 -17.96 -11.86 -13.32
CA LYS A 188 -16.76 -11.65 -12.50
C LYS A 188 -16.81 -10.25 -11.91
N ASN A 189 -16.54 -10.13 -10.61
CA ASN A 189 -16.40 -8.82 -10.00
C ASN A 189 -15.23 -8.05 -10.66
N PRO A 190 -15.48 -6.86 -11.24
CA PRO A 190 -14.44 -6.10 -11.95
C PRO A 190 -13.26 -5.71 -11.04
N LEU A 191 -13.46 -5.65 -9.72
CA LEU A 191 -12.38 -5.40 -8.75
C LEU A 191 -11.43 -6.60 -8.65
N VAL A 192 -11.96 -7.83 -8.69
CA VAL A 192 -11.17 -9.07 -8.62
C VAL A 192 -10.40 -9.25 -9.92
N GLU A 193 -11.04 -8.99 -11.06
CA GLU A 193 -10.37 -8.99 -12.36
C GLU A 193 -9.24 -7.97 -12.43
N GLN A 194 -9.49 -6.75 -11.94
CA GLN A 194 -8.48 -5.70 -11.88
C GLN A 194 -7.31 -6.08 -10.98
N ALA A 195 -7.57 -6.66 -9.80
CA ALA A 195 -6.54 -7.12 -8.88
C ALA A 195 -5.71 -8.27 -9.48
N CYS A 196 -6.35 -9.23 -10.17
CA CYS A 196 -5.67 -10.28 -10.90
C CYS A 196 -4.76 -9.73 -12.01
N ASN A 197 -5.21 -8.70 -12.74
CA ASN A 197 -4.40 -8.04 -13.77
C ASN A 197 -3.20 -7.29 -13.15
N ARG A 198 -3.38 -6.58 -12.04
CA ARG A 198 -2.28 -5.94 -11.30
C ARG A 198 -1.28 -6.97 -10.78
N ALA A 199 -1.78 -8.08 -10.22
CA ALA A 199 -0.94 -9.16 -9.71
C ALA A 199 -0.09 -9.79 -10.82
N LYS A 200 -0.64 -9.99 -12.02
CA LYS A 200 0.13 -10.47 -13.19
C LYS A 200 1.30 -9.52 -13.53
N ILE A 201 1.06 -8.21 -13.49
CA ILE A 201 2.11 -7.20 -13.72
C ILE A 201 3.17 -7.28 -12.61
N LEU A 202 2.76 -7.33 -11.35
CA LEU A 202 3.68 -7.45 -10.22
C LEU A 202 4.51 -8.73 -10.27
N ILE A 203 3.89 -9.85 -10.67
CA ILE A 203 4.56 -11.14 -10.91
C ILE A 203 5.60 -11.01 -12.02
N SER A 204 5.27 -10.35 -13.15
CA SER A 204 6.23 -10.13 -14.25
C SER A 204 7.44 -9.31 -13.79
N ASN A 205 7.22 -8.39 -12.84
CA ASN A 205 8.27 -7.59 -12.19
C ASN A 205 8.95 -8.31 -11.02
N LYS A 206 8.68 -9.61 -10.82
CA LYS A 206 9.19 -10.44 -9.71
C LYS A 206 8.83 -9.92 -8.29
N ASN A 207 7.85 -9.02 -8.18
CA ASN A 207 7.39 -8.49 -6.91
C ASN A 207 6.26 -9.36 -6.32
N TYR A 208 6.64 -10.54 -5.84
CA TYR A 208 5.69 -11.55 -5.35
C TYR A 208 5.02 -11.14 -4.04
N VAL A 209 5.65 -10.32 -3.20
CA VAL A 209 5.10 -9.88 -1.91
C VAL A 209 3.89 -8.96 -2.13
N LYS A 210 4.04 -7.94 -2.99
CA LYS A 210 2.93 -7.04 -3.33
C LYS A 210 1.83 -7.76 -4.10
N ALA A 211 2.20 -8.67 -5.01
CA ALA A 211 1.23 -9.50 -5.73
C ALA A 211 0.34 -10.32 -4.78
N ILE A 212 0.92 -10.91 -3.73
CA ILE A 212 0.15 -11.64 -2.70
C ILE A 212 -0.80 -10.71 -1.95
N SER A 213 -0.36 -9.49 -1.60
CA SER A 213 -1.20 -8.52 -0.90
C SER A 213 -2.42 -8.12 -1.74
N GLU A 214 -2.22 -7.80 -3.02
CA GLU A 214 -3.30 -7.46 -3.96
C GLU A 214 -4.30 -8.62 -4.11
N LEU A 215 -3.81 -9.84 -4.31
CA LEU A 215 -4.67 -11.02 -4.50
C LEU A 215 -5.43 -11.38 -3.22
N LYS A 216 -4.80 -11.28 -2.03
CA LYS A 216 -5.51 -11.47 -0.75
C LYS A 216 -6.56 -10.41 -0.50
N GLY A 217 -6.32 -9.17 -0.91
CA GLY A 217 -7.31 -8.10 -0.87
C GLY A 217 -8.51 -8.43 -1.76
N ALA A 218 -8.27 -8.90 -2.98
CA ALA A 218 -9.31 -9.32 -3.92
C ALA A 218 -10.18 -10.45 -3.37
N LEU A 219 -9.57 -11.44 -2.74
CA LEU A 219 -10.29 -12.58 -2.16
C LEU A 219 -11.20 -12.22 -0.99
N LYS A 220 -11.08 -11.03 -0.39
CA LYS A 220 -12.06 -10.55 0.61
C LYS A 220 -13.42 -10.23 -0.01
N PHE A 221 -13.45 -9.92 -1.30
CA PHE A 221 -14.66 -9.55 -2.02
C PHE A 221 -15.25 -10.75 -2.77
N GLU A 222 -14.41 -11.56 -3.40
CA GLU A 222 -14.82 -12.87 -3.92
C GLU A 222 -13.83 -13.94 -3.47
N GLU A 223 -14.24 -14.73 -2.47
CA GLU A 223 -13.40 -15.77 -1.89
C GLU A 223 -13.15 -16.97 -2.82
N ASN A 224 -13.85 -17.04 -3.96
CA ASN A 224 -13.95 -18.21 -4.84
C ASN A 224 -13.54 -17.94 -6.29
N ASP A 225 -12.57 -17.06 -6.54
CA ASP A 225 -11.99 -16.90 -7.89
C ASP A 225 -10.80 -17.85 -8.13
N SER A 226 -10.95 -18.74 -9.12
CA SER A 226 -9.94 -19.75 -9.43
C SER A 226 -8.61 -19.15 -9.89
N LEU A 227 -8.65 -18.11 -10.75
CA LEU A 227 -7.45 -17.47 -11.27
C LEU A 227 -6.67 -16.75 -10.16
N CYS A 228 -7.37 -16.09 -9.23
CA CYS A 228 -6.77 -15.42 -8.09
C CYS A 228 -6.03 -16.41 -7.18
N HIS A 229 -6.65 -17.55 -6.86
CA HIS A 229 -6.00 -18.64 -6.13
C HIS A 229 -4.82 -19.24 -6.89
N ALA A 230 -4.91 -19.38 -8.22
CA ALA A 230 -3.79 -19.87 -9.04
C ALA A 230 -2.59 -18.92 -9.03
N LEU A 231 -2.83 -17.61 -9.14
CA LEU A 231 -1.79 -16.57 -9.08
C LEU A 231 -1.16 -16.47 -7.68
N LEU A 232 -1.96 -16.63 -6.61
CA LEU A 232 -1.43 -16.71 -5.24
C LEU A 232 -0.51 -17.92 -5.06
N GLY A 233 -0.96 -19.08 -5.57
CA GLY A 233 -0.16 -20.30 -5.58
C GLY A 233 1.18 -20.11 -6.28
N PHE A 234 1.19 -19.44 -7.44
CA PHE A 234 2.42 -19.08 -8.14
C PHE A 234 3.33 -18.16 -7.31
N CYS A 235 2.78 -17.11 -6.70
CA CYS A 235 3.57 -16.17 -5.89
C CYS A 235 4.18 -16.85 -4.66
N TYR A 236 3.43 -17.72 -3.99
CA TYR A 236 3.93 -18.49 -2.86
C TYR A 236 5.03 -19.48 -3.27
N PHE A 237 4.88 -20.11 -4.43
CA PHE A 237 5.91 -21.00 -4.97
C PHE A 237 7.22 -20.24 -5.22
N GLN A 238 7.15 -19.06 -5.86
CA GLN A 238 8.32 -18.22 -6.11
C GLN A 238 9.00 -17.73 -4.82
N GLN A 239 8.23 -17.54 -3.75
CA GLN A 239 8.76 -17.21 -2.43
C GLN A 239 9.23 -18.42 -1.61
N LYS A 240 9.36 -19.60 -2.23
CA LYS A 240 9.78 -20.86 -1.58
C LYS A 240 8.81 -21.34 -0.48
N GLN A 241 7.58 -20.83 -0.45
CA GLN A 241 6.53 -21.24 0.48
C GLN A 241 5.69 -22.37 -0.13
N GLY A 242 6.32 -23.53 -0.35
CA GLY A 242 5.74 -24.65 -1.10
C GLY A 242 4.44 -25.21 -0.50
N THR A 243 4.28 -25.20 0.83
CA THR A 243 3.07 -25.66 1.50
C THR A 243 1.87 -24.76 1.20
N MET A 244 2.05 -23.44 1.32
CA MET A 244 1.01 -22.46 0.98
C MET A 244 0.67 -22.52 -0.50
N ALA A 245 1.68 -22.64 -1.36
CA ALA A 245 1.47 -22.79 -2.80
C ALA A 245 0.59 -23.99 -3.15
N LYS A 246 0.82 -25.15 -2.50
CA LYS A 246 -0.01 -26.35 -2.69
C LYS A 246 -1.47 -26.14 -2.27
N ILE A 247 -1.70 -25.45 -1.15
CA ILE A 247 -3.05 -25.18 -0.65
C ILE A 247 -3.83 -24.33 -1.67
N GLU A 248 -3.24 -23.22 -2.11
CA GLU A 248 -3.88 -22.28 -3.04
C GLU A 248 -4.12 -22.91 -4.42
N VAL A 249 -3.15 -23.68 -4.93
CA VAL A 249 -3.31 -24.42 -6.20
C VAL A 249 -4.40 -25.49 -6.11
N LYS A 250 -4.50 -26.21 -4.98
CA LYS A 250 -5.57 -27.18 -4.76
C LYS A 250 -6.94 -26.49 -4.76
N LYS A 251 -7.05 -25.33 -4.11
CA LYS A 251 -8.28 -24.53 -4.11
C LYS A 251 -8.63 -24.05 -5.53
N ALA A 252 -7.66 -23.49 -6.27
CA ALA A 252 -7.86 -23.06 -7.65
C ALA A 252 -8.40 -24.18 -8.56
N LEU A 253 -7.81 -25.39 -8.50
CA LEU A 253 -8.23 -26.54 -9.30
C LEU A 253 -9.56 -27.14 -8.86
N SER A 254 -9.93 -26.98 -7.58
CA SER A 254 -11.27 -27.37 -7.11
C SER A 254 -12.37 -26.46 -7.65
N LEU A 255 -12.06 -25.18 -7.86
CA LEU A 255 -12.98 -24.18 -8.42
C LEU A 255 -13.05 -24.26 -9.96
N ASN A 256 -11.90 -24.46 -10.61
CA ASN A 256 -11.81 -24.68 -12.05
C ASN A 256 -10.68 -25.69 -12.35
N PRO A 257 -11.03 -26.95 -12.66
CA PRO A 257 -10.04 -27.98 -13.00
C PRO A 257 -9.19 -27.66 -14.25
N GLU A 258 -9.69 -26.80 -15.15
CA GLU A 258 -9.02 -26.40 -16.39
C GLU A 258 -8.20 -25.10 -16.24
N GLU A 259 -8.00 -24.58 -15.03
CA GLU A 259 -7.22 -23.35 -14.82
C GLU A 259 -5.74 -23.57 -15.17
N GLN A 260 -5.34 -23.06 -16.33
CA GLN A 260 -4.01 -23.28 -16.92
C GLN A 260 -2.90 -22.87 -15.96
N LYS A 261 -3.05 -21.74 -15.26
CA LYS A 261 -2.01 -21.26 -14.34
C LYS A 261 -1.87 -22.18 -13.12
N ALA A 262 -2.96 -22.75 -12.63
CA ALA A 262 -2.92 -23.66 -11.49
C ALA A 262 -2.26 -25.00 -11.87
N LEU A 263 -2.54 -25.51 -13.09
CA LEU A 263 -1.88 -26.70 -13.62
C LEU A 263 -0.37 -26.50 -13.81
N GLU A 264 0.05 -25.33 -14.31
CA GLU A 264 1.46 -24.95 -14.43
C GLU A 264 2.17 -24.98 -13.06
N VAL A 265 1.61 -24.31 -12.05
CA VAL A 265 2.21 -24.26 -10.70
C VAL A 265 2.23 -25.65 -10.05
N LYS A 266 1.19 -26.46 -10.24
CA LYS A 266 1.17 -27.85 -9.75
C LYS A 266 2.34 -28.66 -10.29
N LYS A 267 2.59 -28.59 -11.61
CA LYS A 267 3.72 -29.26 -12.26
C LYS A 267 5.07 -28.78 -11.70
N LEU A 268 5.22 -27.47 -11.49
CA LEU A 268 6.43 -26.88 -10.90
C LEU A 268 6.67 -27.37 -9.46
N LEU A 269 5.61 -27.47 -8.65
CA LEU A 269 5.67 -27.98 -7.28
C LEU A 269 6.06 -29.47 -7.22
N GLU A 270 5.55 -30.27 -8.16
CA GLU A 270 5.89 -31.69 -8.28
C GLU A 270 7.35 -31.89 -8.70
N GLN A 271 7.82 -31.13 -9.70
CA GLN A 271 9.21 -31.15 -10.15
C GLN A 271 10.20 -30.69 -9.06
N ALA A 272 9.84 -29.66 -8.29
CA ALA A 272 10.64 -29.22 -7.15
C ALA A 272 10.70 -30.26 -6.01
N ALA A 273 9.68 -31.12 -5.90
CA ALA A 273 9.64 -32.21 -4.93
C ALA A 273 10.45 -33.43 -5.39
N THR A 274 10.48 -33.74 -6.69
CA THR A 274 11.25 -34.86 -7.25
C THR A 274 12.74 -34.55 -7.39
N GLY A 275 13.11 -33.29 -7.65
CA GLY A 275 14.51 -32.84 -7.66
C GLY A 275 15.24 -32.92 -6.31
N LYS A 276 14.52 -33.15 -5.20
CA LYS A 276 15.08 -33.41 -3.87
C LYS A 276 15.21 -34.89 -3.50
N LYS A 277 14.86 -35.83 -4.39
CA LYS A 277 15.07 -37.27 -4.18
C LYS A 277 16.13 -37.81 -5.14
N LYS A 278 17.41 -37.65 -4.78
CA LYS A 278 18.43 -38.67 -5.11
C LYS A 278 18.38 -39.76 -4.02
N PRO A 279 18.56 -41.04 -4.39
CA PRO A 279 18.23 -42.16 -3.52
C PRO A 279 19.33 -42.35 -2.46
N SER A 280 18.99 -42.11 -1.19
CA SER A 280 19.72 -42.76 -0.09
C SER A 280 19.40 -44.25 -0.16
N LYS A 281 20.31 -45.01 -0.76
CA LYS A 281 20.30 -46.47 -0.70
C LYS A 281 20.17 -46.89 0.76
N SER A 282 19.07 -47.59 1.02
CA SER A 282 18.94 -48.56 2.09
C SER A 282 20.16 -49.47 2.13
N LYS A 283 20.78 -49.56 3.30
CA LYS A 283 21.35 -50.81 3.79
C LYS A 283 20.81 -51.02 5.20
N ASP A 284 19.82 -51.90 5.27
CA ASP A 284 19.49 -52.64 6.47
C ASP A 284 20.74 -53.26 7.08
N LYS A 285 20.87 -53.14 8.40
CA LYS A 285 21.37 -54.22 9.27
C LYS A 285 20.81 -54.04 10.68
N LYS A 286 19.70 -54.75 10.87
CA LYS A 286 19.29 -55.58 12.02
C LYS A 286 20.10 -55.50 13.33
N GLU A 287 19.30 -55.43 14.41
CA GLU A 287 19.46 -56.08 15.73
C GLU A 287 20.66 -55.70 16.61
N THR A 288 20.40 -55.01 17.73
CA THR A 288 20.33 -55.62 19.08
C THR A 288 20.12 -54.53 20.16
N LYS A 289 19.12 -54.73 21.01
CA LYS A 289 19.09 -54.26 22.42
C LYS A 289 19.91 -55.29 23.24
N PRO A 290 20.53 -54.96 24.40
CA PRO A 290 19.77 -54.47 25.55
C PRO A 290 20.50 -53.52 26.56
N ASP A 291 19.65 -52.89 27.36
CA ASP A 291 19.74 -52.61 28.79
C ASP A 291 20.80 -51.72 29.47
N LYS A 292 20.22 -51.01 30.46
CA LYS A 292 20.73 -50.55 31.77
C LYS A 292 21.27 -49.12 31.92
N SER A 293 20.61 -48.47 32.88
CA SER A 293 21.22 -47.83 34.07
C SER A 293 21.58 -46.34 33.98
N GLY A 294 20.88 -45.55 34.81
CA GLY A 294 21.57 -44.81 35.87
C GLY A 294 21.56 -43.28 35.78
N GLY A 295 20.69 -42.67 36.58
CA GLY A 295 21.05 -41.70 37.63
C GLY A 295 22.00 -40.52 37.35
N LEU A 296 21.46 -39.31 37.55
CA LEU A 296 21.84 -38.37 38.63
C LEU A 296 23.33 -38.08 38.93
N PHE A 297 23.61 -36.77 39.01
CA PHE A 297 24.71 -36.08 39.71
C PHE A 297 26.12 -36.09 39.09
N GLY A 298 26.75 -34.91 39.17
CA GLY A 298 28.19 -34.84 39.43
C GLY A 298 29.01 -34.00 38.46
N GLY A 299 28.98 -32.68 38.66
CA GLY A 299 30.17 -31.97 39.12
C GLY A 299 31.33 -31.68 38.15
N ILE A 300 31.77 -30.42 38.24
CA ILE A 300 33.16 -30.00 38.43
C ILE A 300 34.10 -30.11 37.21
N PHE A 301 34.56 -28.95 36.74
CA PHE A 301 35.96 -28.56 36.45
C PHE A 301 35.87 -27.32 35.52
N GLY A 302 36.23 -26.09 35.88
CA GLY A 302 37.31 -25.65 36.74
C GLY A 302 38.57 -25.38 35.90
N GLY A 303 38.97 -24.13 35.72
CA GLY A 303 40.36 -23.83 35.31
C GLY A 303 40.64 -22.58 34.45
N LYS A 304 40.70 -21.42 35.12
CA LYS A 304 41.64 -20.29 34.98
C LYS A 304 42.63 -20.24 33.79
N LYS A 305 42.83 -19.01 33.29
CA LYS A 305 44.03 -18.13 33.43
C LYS A 305 43.76 -16.89 32.55
N LYS A 306 44.16 -15.66 32.86
CA LYS A 306 45.12 -15.10 33.82
C LYS A 306 44.73 -13.65 34.07
#